data_AF-A0A1P8XE34-F1
#
_entry.id   AF-A0A1P8XE34-F1
#
_cell.length_a   1.000
_cell.length_b   1.000
_cell.length_c   1.000
_cell.angle_alpha   90.00
_cell.angle_beta   90.00
_cell.angle_gamma   90.00
#
_symmetry.space_group_name_H-M   'P 1'
#
loop_
_entity.id
_entity.type
_entity.pdbx_description
1 polymer ?
#
loop_
_entity_poly.entity_id
_entity_poly.type
_entity_poly.pdbx_seq_one_letter_code
_entity_poly.pdbx_strand_id
1 'polypeptide(L)'
;MEKDRAPVMSALTPALREEIDRLLHTSDPAFNHGEVLRNIEAGATVEQIAAKHRRTAADVEAYMKSLQHLLVGTIPASRSAARTNAAAYRELLARELSLELRSYAEERLQRLLAINPDATRVAAAPVRARVTKPKSTTKPTRTAVPEPTRDKMCPQCFTVHAGDCY
;
A
#
# COMPACT_ATOMS: atom_id res chain seq x y z
N MET A 1 -32.71 14.53 25.84
CA MET A 1 -31.84 13.35 25.97
C MET A 1 -31.19 13.11 24.61
N GLU A 2 -29.94 13.56 24.46
CA GLU A 2 -29.09 13.25 23.31
C GLU A 2 -28.84 11.75 23.22
N LYS A 3 -29.34 11.11 22.17
CA LYS A 3 -28.96 9.75 21.77
C LYS A 3 -28.83 9.74 20.26
N ASP A 4 -27.76 9.08 19.80
CA ASP A 4 -27.44 8.80 18.39
C ASP A 4 -26.87 9.95 17.56
N ARG A 5 -25.76 10.53 18.02
CA ARG A 5 -24.74 10.99 17.07
C ARG A 5 -23.74 9.85 16.88
N ALA A 6 -23.97 9.03 15.85
CA ALA A 6 -22.91 8.14 15.35
C ALA A 6 -21.63 8.99 15.18
N PRO A 7 -20.44 8.50 15.56
CA PRO A 7 -19.22 9.27 15.43
C PRO A 7 -19.09 9.75 13.99
N VAL A 8 -19.19 11.07 13.79
CA VAL A 8 -19.06 11.71 12.49
C VAL A 8 -17.63 11.44 12.08
N MET A 9 -17.49 10.58 11.08
CA MET A 9 -16.21 10.13 10.60
C MET A 9 -15.39 11.27 10.04
N SER A 10 -14.13 11.35 10.46
CA SER A 10 -13.18 12.25 9.79
C SER A 10 -13.03 11.78 8.34
N ALA A 11 -13.57 12.56 7.40
CA ALA A 11 -13.43 12.29 5.97
C ALA A 11 -11.97 12.54 5.53
N LEU A 12 -11.49 11.79 4.54
CA LEU A 12 -10.21 12.11 3.92
C LEU A 12 -10.38 13.41 3.12
N THR A 13 -9.94 14.52 3.68
CA THR A 13 -9.97 15.80 2.97
C THR A 13 -8.84 15.85 1.93
N PRO A 14 -8.95 16.71 0.90
CA PRO A 14 -7.86 16.90 -0.06
C PRO A 14 -6.54 17.31 0.61
N ALA A 15 -6.58 18.14 1.65
CA ALA A 15 -5.39 18.58 2.39
C ALA A 15 -4.71 17.41 3.14
N LEU A 16 -5.50 16.55 3.78
CA LEU A 16 -4.98 15.33 4.42
C LEU A 16 -4.39 14.37 3.40
N ARG A 17 -5.05 14.19 2.25
CA ARG A 17 -4.54 13.36 1.15
C ARG A 17 -3.21 13.87 0.63
N GLU A 18 -3.08 15.18 0.43
CA GLU A 18 -1.83 15.79 -0.02
C GLU A 18 -0.71 15.61 1.02
N GLU A 19 -1.01 15.75 2.31
CA GLU A 19 -0.03 15.48 3.37
C GLU A 19 0.41 14.02 3.38
N ILE A 20 -0.53 13.07 3.28
CA ILE A 20 -0.22 11.63 3.15
C ILE A 20 0.67 11.39 1.93
N ASP A 21 0.36 11.97 0.79
CA ASP A 21 1.12 11.80 -0.44
C ASP A 21 2.57 12.32 -0.28
N ARG A 22 2.75 13.53 0.24
CA ARG A 22 4.09 14.09 0.56
C ARG A 22 4.86 13.19 1.53
N LEU A 23 4.18 12.63 2.52
CA LEU A 23 4.79 11.71 3.47
C LEU A 23 5.25 10.42 2.75
N LEU A 24 4.42 9.80 1.92
CA LEU A 24 4.81 8.60 1.17
C LEU A 24 6.04 8.85 0.29
N HIS A 25 6.13 10.00 -0.36
CA HIS A 25 7.29 10.37 -1.19
C HIS A 25 8.59 10.57 -0.39
N THR A 26 8.49 11.00 0.86
CA THR A 26 9.63 11.31 1.73
C THR A 26 9.97 10.19 2.72
N SER A 27 9.34 9.01 2.60
CA SER A 27 9.61 7.88 3.50
C SER A 27 11.01 7.30 3.31
N ASP A 28 11.59 6.76 4.38
CA ASP A 28 12.87 6.05 4.35
C ASP A 28 12.90 4.96 3.25
N PRO A 29 14.08 4.63 2.69
CA PRO A 29 14.25 3.66 1.62
C PRO A 29 14.04 2.19 2.04
N ALA A 30 13.58 1.95 3.28
CA ALA A 30 13.14 0.62 3.71
C ALA A 30 11.89 0.19 2.91
N PHE A 31 11.68 -1.12 2.74
CA PHE A 31 10.49 -1.63 2.06
C PHE A 31 9.22 -1.32 2.88
N ASN A 32 8.52 -0.25 2.49
CA ASN A 32 7.32 0.31 3.10
C ASN A 32 6.35 0.80 2.00
N HIS A 33 5.20 1.37 2.37
CA HIS A 33 4.20 1.83 1.39
C HIS A 33 4.74 2.95 0.49
N GLY A 34 5.56 3.86 1.03
CA GLY A 34 6.18 4.93 0.24
C GLY A 34 7.22 4.43 -0.75
N GLU A 35 8.03 3.43 -0.39
CA GLU A 35 8.97 2.81 -1.34
C GLU A 35 8.21 2.11 -2.49
N VAL A 36 7.12 1.39 -2.20
CA VAL A 36 6.30 0.77 -3.25
C VAL A 36 5.71 1.83 -4.17
N LEU A 37 5.15 2.93 -3.62
CA LEU A 37 4.62 4.04 -4.40
C LEU A 37 5.67 4.62 -5.36
N ARG A 38 6.86 4.98 -4.85
CA ARG A 38 7.93 5.57 -5.66
C ARG A 38 8.42 4.65 -6.78
N ASN A 39 8.49 3.34 -6.55
CA ASN A 39 8.89 2.40 -7.61
C ASN A 39 7.82 2.33 -8.71
N ILE A 40 6.53 2.37 -8.37
CA ILE A 40 5.43 2.39 -9.34
C ILE A 40 5.48 3.68 -10.17
N GLU A 41 5.70 4.82 -9.54
CA GLU A 41 5.83 6.12 -10.22
C GLU A 41 7.07 6.18 -11.12
N ALA A 42 8.14 5.47 -10.76
CA ALA A 42 9.31 5.27 -11.60
C ALA A 42 9.09 4.29 -12.77
N GLY A 43 7.88 3.72 -12.90
CA GLY A 43 7.51 2.80 -13.97
C GLY A 43 7.92 1.35 -13.72
N ALA A 44 8.29 0.98 -12.50
CA ALA A 44 8.64 -0.40 -12.18
C ALA A 44 7.41 -1.31 -12.14
N THR A 45 7.54 -2.52 -12.68
CA THR A 45 6.48 -3.54 -12.60
C THR A 45 6.46 -4.22 -11.23
N VAL A 46 5.35 -4.90 -10.91
CA VAL A 46 5.19 -5.69 -9.69
C VAL A 46 6.34 -6.69 -9.52
N GLU A 47 6.73 -7.37 -10.60
CA GLU A 47 7.81 -8.36 -10.60
C GLU A 47 9.17 -7.73 -10.34
N GLN A 48 9.42 -6.54 -10.90
CA GLN A 48 10.67 -5.81 -10.68
C GLN A 48 10.80 -5.35 -9.23
N ILE A 49 9.72 -4.82 -8.64
CA ILE A 49 9.67 -4.43 -7.23
C ILE A 49 9.88 -5.67 -6.34
N ALA A 50 9.17 -6.76 -6.63
CA ALA A 50 9.28 -8.01 -5.89
C ALA A 50 10.73 -8.55 -5.93
N ALA A 51 11.36 -8.56 -7.10
CA ALA A 51 12.75 -8.98 -7.25
C ALA A 51 13.73 -8.06 -6.50
N LYS A 52 13.59 -6.73 -6.65
CA LYS A 52 14.44 -5.71 -5.99
C LYS A 52 14.43 -5.88 -4.48
N HIS A 53 13.26 -6.11 -3.89
CA HIS A 53 13.07 -6.17 -2.44
C HIS A 53 13.01 -7.59 -1.85
N ARG A 54 13.27 -8.62 -2.68
CA ARG A 54 13.20 -10.05 -2.28
C ARG A 54 11.84 -10.41 -1.66
N ARG A 55 10.76 -9.93 -2.28
CA ARG A 55 9.36 -10.17 -1.93
C ARG A 55 8.66 -11.02 -2.99
N THR A 56 7.45 -11.46 -2.68
CA THR A 56 6.58 -12.08 -3.70
C THR A 56 5.78 -11.00 -4.44
N ALA A 57 5.33 -11.29 -5.66
CA ALA A 57 4.43 -10.40 -6.40
C ALA A 57 3.14 -10.13 -5.61
N ALA A 58 2.58 -11.16 -4.96
CA ALA A 58 1.40 -11.04 -4.13
C ALA A 58 1.59 -10.08 -2.93
N ASP A 59 2.79 -10.04 -2.34
CA ASP A 59 3.10 -9.06 -1.29
C ASP A 59 3.05 -7.63 -1.85
N VAL A 60 3.67 -7.40 -3.01
CA VAL A 60 3.69 -6.07 -3.65
C VAL A 60 2.27 -5.63 -4.03
N GLU A 61 1.46 -6.51 -4.61
CA GLU A 61 0.05 -6.23 -4.92
C GLU A 61 -0.77 -5.89 -3.66
N ALA A 62 -0.48 -6.52 -2.52
CA ALA A 62 -1.15 -6.19 -1.26
C ALA A 62 -0.80 -4.77 -0.79
N TYR A 63 0.45 -4.33 -0.96
CA TYR A 63 0.88 -2.96 -0.69
C TYR A 63 0.22 -1.97 -1.65
N MET A 64 0.09 -2.31 -2.93
CA MET A 64 -0.61 -1.47 -3.92
C MET A 64 -2.09 -1.27 -3.56
N LYS A 65 -2.80 -2.35 -3.21
CA LYS A 65 -4.20 -2.27 -2.76
C LYS A 65 -4.32 -1.46 -1.47
N SER A 66 -3.35 -1.61 -0.56
CA SER A 66 -3.30 -0.80 0.67
C SER A 66 -3.09 0.69 0.37
N LEU A 67 -2.22 1.05 -0.58
CA LEU A 67 -2.02 2.42 -1.04
C LEU A 67 -3.31 3.02 -1.64
N GLN A 68 -4.06 2.23 -2.42
CA GLN A 68 -5.36 2.65 -2.93
C GLN A 68 -6.34 2.97 -1.79
N HIS A 69 -6.46 2.09 -0.80
CA HIS A 69 -7.30 2.35 0.38
C HIS A 69 -6.86 3.60 1.14
N LEU A 70 -5.56 3.79 1.31
CA LEU A 70 -4.98 4.93 2.00
C LEU A 70 -5.28 6.27 1.28
N LEU A 71 -5.03 6.33 -0.03
CA LEU A 71 -5.16 7.55 -0.84
C LEU A 71 -6.61 7.89 -1.20
N VAL A 72 -7.51 6.90 -1.22
CA VAL A 72 -8.96 7.11 -1.40
C VAL A 72 -9.69 7.30 -0.06
N GLY A 73 -9.09 6.88 1.05
CA GLY A 73 -9.67 6.98 2.40
C GLY A 73 -10.71 5.90 2.70
N THR A 74 -10.64 4.76 2.01
CA THR A 74 -11.54 3.62 2.22
C THR A 74 -10.96 2.62 3.23
N ILE A 75 -11.84 1.86 3.89
CA ILE A 75 -11.45 0.80 4.82
C ILE A 75 -11.64 -0.56 4.15
N PRO A 76 -10.60 -1.40 4.03
CA PRO A 76 -10.74 -2.75 3.51
C PRO A 76 -11.61 -3.63 4.42
N ALA A 77 -12.40 -4.53 3.82
CA ALA A 77 -13.29 -5.43 4.55
C ALA A 77 -12.61 -6.72 5.05
N SER A 78 -11.52 -7.17 4.40
CA SER A 78 -10.87 -8.45 4.74
C SER A 78 -9.79 -8.28 5.82
N ARG A 79 -9.60 -9.31 6.65
CA ARG A 79 -8.61 -9.29 7.74
C ARG A 79 -7.18 -9.12 7.22
N SER A 80 -6.84 -9.73 6.09
CA SER A 80 -5.50 -9.63 5.49
C SER A 80 -5.24 -8.22 4.95
N ALA A 81 -6.20 -7.63 4.22
CA ALA A 81 -6.06 -6.27 3.72
C ALA A 81 -6.07 -5.24 4.86
N ALA A 82 -6.90 -5.44 5.90
CA ALA A 82 -6.88 -4.61 7.10
C ALA A 82 -5.52 -4.65 7.81
N ARG A 83 -4.84 -5.80 7.84
CA ARG A 83 -3.49 -5.91 8.40
C ARG A 83 -2.47 -5.08 7.64
N THR A 84 -2.45 -5.18 6.31
CA THR A 84 -1.52 -4.42 5.47
C THR A 84 -1.81 -2.92 5.55
N ASN A 85 -3.09 -2.54 5.51
CA ASN A 85 -3.48 -1.14 5.60
C ASN A 85 -3.24 -0.53 6.99
N ALA A 86 -3.38 -1.31 8.06
CA ALA A 86 -2.99 -0.89 9.40
C ALA A 86 -1.47 -0.63 9.50
N ALA A 87 -0.65 -1.36 8.73
CA ALA A 87 0.78 -1.08 8.65
C ALA A 87 1.05 0.29 8.01
N ALA A 88 0.31 0.67 6.95
CA ALA A 88 0.42 1.98 6.33
C ALA A 88 0.13 3.13 7.31
N TYR A 89 -0.96 3.04 8.08
CA TYR A 89 -1.27 4.06 9.08
C TYR A 89 -0.25 4.12 10.23
N ARG A 90 0.33 2.99 10.63
CA ARG A 90 1.45 2.99 11.59
C ARG A 90 2.71 3.62 11.03
N GLU A 91 3.02 3.38 9.77
CA GLU A 91 4.15 4.03 9.07
C GLU A 91 3.97 5.55 9.06
N LEU A 92 2.74 6.05 8.86
CA LEU A 92 2.43 7.48 9.00
C LEU A 92 2.59 7.96 10.45
N LEU A 93 2.00 7.26 11.42
CA LEU A 93 2.04 7.64 12.84
C LEU A 93 3.45 7.58 13.46
N ALA A 94 4.40 6.90 12.82
CA ALA A 94 5.80 6.91 13.21
C ALA A 94 6.52 8.23 12.87
N ARG A 95 5.82 9.19 12.25
CA ARG A 95 6.38 10.46 11.76
C ARG A 95 5.73 11.67 12.43
N GLU A 96 6.30 12.83 12.16
CA GLU A 96 5.64 14.10 12.48
C GLU A 96 4.48 14.32 11.49
N LEU A 97 3.28 14.47 12.03
CA LEU A 97 2.03 14.68 11.30
C LEU A 97 1.39 15.96 11.81
N SER A 98 0.59 16.62 10.97
CA SER A 98 -0.38 17.61 11.44
C SER A 98 -1.32 16.99 12.48
N LEU A 99 -1.88 17.82 13.36
CA LEU A 99 -2.83 17.37 14.39
C LEU A 99 -4.07 16.70 13.77
N GLU A 100 -4.53 17.22 12.63
CA GLU A 100 -5.66 16.68 11.89
C GLU A 100 -5.32 15.32 11.29
N LEU A 101 -4.16 15.17 10.65
CA LEU A 101 -3.74 13.88 10.08
C LEU A 101 -3.48 12.84 11.15
N ARG A 102 -2.91 13.23 12.29
CA ARG A 102 -2.74 12.33 13.44
C ARG A 102 -4.08 11.79 13.90
N SER A 103 -5.04 12.68 14.16
CA SER A 103 -6.38 12.30 14.64
C SER A 103 -7.09 11.37 13.63
N TYR A 104 -7.02 11.72 12.34
CA TYR A 104 -7.55 10.91 11.26
C TYR A 104 -6.88 9.52 11.20
N ALA A 105 -5.54 9.46 11.27
CA ALA A 105 -4.80 8.21 11.19
C ALA A 105 -5.05 7.28 12.38
N GLU A 106 -5.18 7.83 13.60
CA GLU A 106 -5.53 7.08 14.80
C GLU A 106 -6.94 6.48 14.69
N GLU A 107 -7.92 7.27 14.27
CA GLU A 107 -9.31 6.84 14.06
C GLU A 107 -9.40 5.72 13.01
N ARG A 108 -8.66 5.85 11.89
CA ARG A 108 -8.59 4.82 10.85
C ARG A 108 -7.89 3.56 11.34
N LEU A 109 -6.79 3.69 12.09
CA LEU A 109 -6.08 2.56 12.67
C LEU A 109 -6.98 1.76 13.63
N GLN A 110 -7.71 2.44 14.52
CA GLN A 110 -8.64 1.78 15.45
C GLN A 110 -9.67 0.90 14.72
N ARG A 111 -10.17 1.36 13.58
CA ARG A 111 -11.16 0.62 12.77
C ARG A 111 -10.56 -0.60 12.09
N LEU A 112 -9.34 -0.47 11.57
CA LEU A 112 -8.62 -1.60 10.99
C LEU A 112 -8.34 -2.67 12.05
N LEU A 113 -8.05 -2.24 13.28
CA LEU A 113 -7.91 -3.15 14.42
C LEU A 113 -9.24 -3.78 14.85
N ALA A 114 -10.37 -3.10 14.69
CA ALA A 114 -11.68 -3.71 14.92
C ALA A 114 -11.98 -4.84 13.92
N ILE A 115 -11.51 -4.71 12.67
CA ILE A 115 -11.63 -5.76 11.63
C ILE A 115 -10.64 -6.89 11.88
N ASN A 116 -9.40 -6.56 12.26
CA ASN A 116 -8.37 -7.53 12.57
C ASN A 116 -7.54 -7.13 13.80
N PRO A 117 -7.91 -7.57 15.01
CA PRO A 117 -7.19 -7.22 16.24
C PRO A 117 -5.72 -7.65 16.23
N ASP A 118 -5.41 -8.74 15.52
CA ASP A 118 -4.05 -9.27 15.36
C ASP A 118 -3.17 -8.40 14.45
N ALA A 119 -3.74 -7.40 13.77
CA ALA A 119 -2.97 -6.46 12.97
C ALA A 119 -2.05 -5.57 13.81
N THR A 120 -2.21 -5.54 15.15
CA THR A 120 -1.29 -4.93 16.12
C THR A 120 0.08 -5.61 16.15
N ARG A 121 0.17 -6.90 15.80
CA ARG A 121 1.45 -7.60 15.76
C ARG A 121 2.24 -7.09 14.56
N VAL A 122 3.24 -6.26 14.84
CA VAL A 122 4.35 -5.97 13.92
C VAL A 122 4.77 -7.32 13.35
N ALA A 123 4.68 -7.47 12.03
CA ALA A 123 5.23 -8.65 11.40
C ALA A 123 6.73 -8.58 11.63
N ALA A 124 7.22 -9.30 12.65
CA ALA A 124 8.61 -9.67 12.73
C ALA A 124 8.90 -10.47 11.46
N ALA A 125 9.43 -9.82 10.44
CA ALA A 125 10.07 -10.53 9.37
C ALA A 125 11.40 -11.04 9.94
N PRO A 126 11.63 -12.35 9.89
CA PRO A 126 12.79 -12.81 9.21
C PRO A 126 12.31 -13.34 7.86
N VAL A 127 12.85 -12.74 6.81
CA VAL A 127 12.95 -13.37 5.50
C VAL A 127 13.48 -14.78 5.73
N ARG A 128 12.62 -15.80 5.68
CA ARG A 128 13.12 -17.16 5.50
C ARG A 128 13.68 -17.18 4.09
N ALA A 129 15.01 -17.16 3.99
CA ALA A 129 15.70 -17.52 2.76
C ALA A 129 15.16 -18.89 2.33
N ARG A 130 14.29 -18.90 1.31
CA ARG A 130 13.86 -20.16 0.71
C ARG A 130 15.10 -20.69 0.00
N VAL A 131 15.77 -21.67 0.60
CA VAL A 131 16.79 -22.48 -0.05
C VAL A 131 16.10 -23.25 -1.17
N THR A 132 16.06 -22.65 -2.36
CA THR A 132 15.69 -23.38 -3.57
C THR A 132 16.92 -24.15 -4.01
N LYS A 133 16.86 -25.48 -3.85
CA LYS A 133 17.80 -26.41 -4.49
C LYS A 133 17.87 -26.12 -6.00
N PRO A 134 19.04 -26.17 -6.63
CA PRO A 134 19.13 -25.95 -8.06
C PRO A 134 18.57 -27.16 -8.78
N LYS A 135 17.62 -26.96 -9.70
CA LYS A 135 17.39 -27.94 -10.76
C LYS A 135 16.92 -27.30 -12.06
N SER A 136 17.78 -27.51 -13.05
CA SER A 136 17.54 -27.69 -14.47
C SER A 136 17.03 -26.53 -15.32
N THR A 137 17.88 -26.22 -16.28
CA THR A 137 17.73 -25.41 -17.49
C THR A 137 16.48 -25.76 -18.30
N THR A 138 15.64 -24.76 -18.55
CA THR A 138 14.98 -24.59 -19.87
C THR A 138 14.70 -23.10 -20.07
N LYS A 139 15.33 -22.49 -21.08
CA LYS A 139 15.07 -21.11 -21.51
C LYS A 139 13.64 -21.01 -22.06
N PRO A 140 12.82 -20.03 -21.64
CA PRO A 140 11.76 -19.52 -22.48
C PRO A 140 12.32 -18.40 -23.36
N THR A 141 12.05 -18.53 -24.66
CA THR A 141 12.26 -17.50 -25.68
C THR A 141 11.57 -16.20 -25.28
N ARG A 142 12.34 -15.11 -25.23
CA ARG A 142 11.90 -13.77 -24.87
C ARG A 142 11.14 -13.17 -26.06
N THR A 143 9.81 -13.23 -26.04
CA THR A 143 9.01 -12.33 -26.88
C THR A 143 9.03 -10.96 -26.22
N ALA A 144 9.49 -9.93 -26.94
CA ALA A 144 9.44 -8.56 -26.47
C ALA A 144 7.98 -8.12 -26.36
N VAL A 145 7.49 -7.99 -25.12
CA VAL A 145 6.23 -7.31 -24.84
C VAL A 145 6.55 -5.81 -24.80
N PRO A 146 5.83 -4.96 -25.55
CA PRO A 146 6.10 -3.52 -25.58
C PRO A 146 5.94 -2.91 -24.19
N GLU A 147 6.92 -2.11 -23.78
CA GLU A 147 6.93 -1.35 -22.54
C GLU A 147 5.68 -0.46 -22.46
N PRO A 148 4.86 -0.55 -21.39
CA PRO A 148 3.86 0.46 -21.14
C PRO A 148 4.56 1.72 -20.64
N THR A 149 4.72 2.70 -21.53
CA THR A 149 5.15 4.05 -21.18
C THR A 149 4.15 4.67 -20.19
N ARG A 150 4.69 5.48 -19.27
CA ARG A 150 4.01 6.22 -18.19
C ARG A 150 2.69 6.90 -18.61
N ASP A 151 2.55 7.26 -19.88
CA ASP A 151 1.35 7.90 -20.46
C ASP A 151 0.12 6.98 -20.58
N LYS A 152 0.23 5.68 -20.23
CA LYS A 152 -0.85 4.69 -20.38
C LYS A 152 -1.41 4.12 -19.07
N MET A 153 -0.97 4.61 -17.90
CA MET A 153 -1.43 4.10 -16.60
C MET A 153 -2.52 4.99 -16.02
N CYS A 154 -3.66 4.41 -15.60
CA CYS A 154 -4.71 5.18 -14.89
C CYS A 154 -4.15 5.68 -13.54
N PRO A 155 -4.17 7.00 -13.26
CA PRO A 155 -3.66 7.53 -11.99
C PRO A 155 -4.55 7.18 -10.79
N GLN A 156 -5.73 6.59 -11.01
CA GLN A 156 -6.67 6.19 -9.95
C GLN A 156 -6.51 4.72 -9.51
N CYS A 157 -6.05 3.84 -10.40
CA CYS A 157 -5.92 2.40 -10.11
C CYS A 157 -4.54 1.82 -10.47
N PHE A 158 -3.65 2.62 -11.07
CA PHE A 158 -2.28 2.27 -11.44
C PHE A 158 -2.16 1.01 -12.31
N THR A 159 -3.20 0.71 -13.11
CA THR A 159 -3.19 -0.34 -14.12
C THR A 159 -3.31 0.24 -15.52
N VAL A 160 -2.87 -0.52 -16.54
CA VAL A 160 -2.96 -0.13 -17.94
C VAL A 160 -4.31 -0.59 -18.49
N HIS A 161 -5.24 0.36 -18.66
CA HIS A 161 -6.52 0.11 -19.32
C HIS A 161 -6.96 1.34 -20.13
N ALA A 162 -7.69 1.09 -21.22
CA ALA A 162 -8.28 2.12 -22.05
C ALA A 162 -9.73 2.38 -21.60
N GLY A 163 -9.95 3.17 -20.55
CA GLY A 163 -11.31 3.52 -20.10
C GLY A 163 -11.43 3.84 -18.62
N ASP A 164 -12.66 3.93 -18.12
CA ASP A 164 -12.97 4.22 -16.71
C ASP A 164 -12.43 3.13 -15.77
N CYS A 165 -11.91 3.57 -14.62
CA CYS A 165 -11.32 2.69 -13.61
C CYS A 165 -12.48 2.10 -12.77
N TYR A 166 -12.90 0.85 -13.04
CA TYR A 166 -13.97 0.12 -12.33
C TYR A 166 -13.45 -0.73 -11.17
#